data_AF-A0A0A9XBQ4-F1
#
_entry.id   AF-A0A0A9XBQ4-F1
#
_cell.length_a   1.000
_cell.length_b   1.000
_cell.length_c   1.000
_cell.angle_alpha   90.00
_cell.angle_beta   90.00
_cell.angle_gamma   90.00
#
_symmetry.space_group_name_H-M   'P 1'
#
loop_
_entity.id
_entity.type
_entity.pdbx_description
1 polymer ?
#
loop_
_entity_poly.entity_id
_entity_poly.type
_entity_poly.pdbx_seq_one_letter_code
_entity_poly.pdbx_strand_id
1 'polypeptide(L)'
;MTLPREKTAPKPKPLTAWQKFALKKGIDVNRKKSNRVFDEERQVWKDKWGKRAREDREKYDWLREVKPSYVPQESGGDPFLDDRRAKQARLDVQKKKEEHNKRRS
;
A
#
# COMPACT_ATOMS: atom_id res chain seq x y z
N MET A 1 23.46 -21.19 37.29
CA MET A 1 24.40 -21.11 36.15
C MET A 1 23.73 -20.44 34.96
N THR A 2 24.33 -19.40 34.38
CA THR A 2 23.88 -18.77 33.13
C THR A 2 24.57 -19.46 31.95
N LEU A 3 23.81 -20.15 31.09
CA LEU A 3 24.35 -20.75 29.87
C LEU A 3 24.54 -19.67 28.78
N PRO A 4 25.63 -19.69 28.02
CA PRO A 4 25.83 -18.76 26.92
C PRO A 4 24.81 -19.00 25.81
N ARG A 5 24.37 -17.93 25.16
CA ARG A 5 23.51 -18.03 23.97
C ARG A 5 24.35 -18.46 22.77
N GLU A 6 23.87 -19.44 22.01
CA GLU A 6 24.47 -19.87 20.75
C GLU A 6 24.52 -18.72 19.73
N LYS A 7 23.47 -17.89 19.70
CA LYS A 7 23.34 -16.76 18.78
C LYS A 7 23.32 -15.44 19.54
N THR A 8 24.03 -14.47 18.97
CA THR A 8 24.00 -13.09 19.45
C THR A 8 22.58 -12.55 19.45
N ALA A 9 22.32 -11.57 20.33
CA ALA A 9 21.06 -10.85 20.29
C ALA A 9 20.89 -10.22 18.90
N PRO A 10 19.67 -10.26 18.32
CA PRO A 10 19.43 -9.63 17.04
C PRO A 10 19.76 -8.14 17.13
N LYS A 11 20.61 -7.67 16.22
CA LYS A 11 20.95 -6.23 16.15
C LYS A 11 19.68 -5.42 15.85
N PRO A 12 19.53 -4.23 16.44
CA PRO A 12 18.41 -3.37 16.13
C PRO A 12 18.42 -3.03 14.64
N LYS A 13 17.24 -3.06 14.01
CA LYS A 13 17.11 -2.73 12.58
C LYS A 13 17.48 -1.25 12.39
N PRO A 14 18.35 -0.91 11.42
CA PRO A 14 18.64 0.48 11.14
C PRO A 14 17.39 1.18 10.61
N LEU A 15 17.28 2.47 10.93
CA LEU A 15 16.13 3.28 10.54
C LEU A 15 16.08 3.44 9.02
N THR A 16 14.91 3.18 8.44
CA THR A 16 14.63 3.45 7.03
C THR A 16 14.63 4.94 6.73
N ALA A 17 14.80 5.31 5.45
CA ALA A 17 14.78 6.72 5.05
C ALA A 17 13.47 7.44 5.47
N TRP A 18 12.33 6.76 5.39
CA TRP A 18 11.04 7.30 5.82
C TRP A 18 10.96 7.49 7.34
N GLN A 19 11.47 6.54 8.14
CA GLN A 19 11.51 6.68 9.59
C GLN A 19 12.40 7.86 10.02
N LYS A 20 13.56 8.04 9.38
CA LYS A 20 14.43 9.21 9.61
C LYS A 20 13.72 10.53 9.29
N PHE A 21 12.99 10.58 8.17
CA PHE A 21 12.20 11.74 7.80
C PHE A 21 11.06 12.01 8.78
N ALA A 22 10.31 10.98 9.16
CA ALA A 22 9.18 11.09 10.08
C ALA A 22 9.62 11.57 11.47
N LEU A 23 10.73 11.05 11.99
CA LEU A 23 11.33 11.53 13.25
C LEU A 23 11.73 13.00 13.16
N LYS A 24 12.39 13.41 12.06
CA LYS A 24 12.77 14.82 11.83
C LYS A 24 11.56 15.76 11.71
N LYS A 25 10.43 15.25 11.21
CA LYS A 25 9.20 16.02 11.01
C LYS A 25 8.18 15.88 12.14
N GLY A 26 8.46 15.08 13.18
CA GLY A 26 7.52 14.82 14.28
C GLY A 26 6.26 14.07 13.83
N ILE A 27 6.33 13.28 12.76
CA ILE A 27 5.20 12.49 12.26
C ILE A 27 5.10 11.19 13.09
N ASP A 28 3.95 10.94 13.69
CA ASP A 28 3.69 9.68 14.39
C ASP A 28 3.55 8.52 13.39
N VAL A 29 4.56 7.65 13.37
CA VAL A 29 4.65 6.48 12.47
C VAL A 29 3.85 5.28 12.99
N ASN A 30 3.52 5.25 14.29
CA ASN A 30 2.98 4.05 14.95
C ASN A 30 1.45 4.04 15.05
N ARG A 31 0.77 4.97 14.40
CA ARG A 31 -0.70 5.03 14.38
C ARG A 31 -1.29 3.84 13.62
N LYS A 32 -2.00 2.97 14.35
CA LYS A 32 -2.76 1.85 13.76
C LYS A 32 -3.91 2.40 12.90
N LYS A 33 -3.98 1.98 11.65
CA LYS A 33 -5.11 2.27 10.75
C LYS A 33 -6.11 1.11 10.81
N SER A 34 -7.37 1.39 11.14
CA SER A 34 -8.45 0.39 11.11
C SER A 34 -8.74 -0.06 9.67
N ASN A 35 -9.21 -1.29 9.49
CA ASN A 35 -9.62 -1.79 8.16
C ASN A 35 -11.07 -1.40 7.81
N ARG A 36 -11.99 -1.26 8.77
CA ARG A 36 -13.39 -0.95 8.47
C ARG A 36 -13.58 0.55 8.17
N VAL A 37 -14.38 0.85 7.15
CA VAL A 37 -14.89 2.17 6.75
C VAL A 37 -16.39 2.07 6.67
N PHE A 38 -17.09 3.08 7.17
CA PHE A 38 -18.52 3.17 6.99
C PHE A 38 -18.83 3.74 5.61
N ASP A 39 -19.70 3.06 4.87
CA ASP A 39 -20.23 3.54 3.60
C ASP A 39 -21.56 4.24 3.86
N GLU A 40 -21.61 5.56 3.65
CA GLU A 40 -22.77 6.40 3.97
C GLU A 40 -23.98 6.09 3.08
N GLU A 41 -23.77 5.74 1.81
CA GLU A 41 -24.85 5.45 0.85
C GLU A 41 -25.58 4.16 1.20
N ARG A 42 -24.85 3.19 1.75
CA ARG A 42 -25.35 1.85 2.06
C ARG A 42 -25.65 1.63 3.51
N GLN A 43 -25.17 2.51 4.37
CA GLN A 43 -25.17 2.37 5.81
C GLN A 43 -24.52 1.05 6.30
N VAL A 44 -23.49 0.57 5.58
CA VAL A 44 -22.80 -0.70 5.88
C VAL A 44 -21.30 -0.46 6.09
N TRP A 45 -20.71 -1.24 6.99
CA TRP A 45 -19.26 -1.28 7.19
C TRP A 45 -18.58 -2.08 6.09
N LYS A 46 -17.81 -1.40 5.23
CA LYS A 46 -16.93 -2.02 4.23
C LYS A 46 -15.49 -2.12 4.73
N ASP A 47 -14.76 -3.11 4.22
CA ASP A 47 -13.32 -3.23 4.48
C ASP A 47 -12.53 -2.39 3.46
N LYS A 48 -11.46 -1.73 3.88
CA LYS A 48 -10.56 -0.95 3.00
C LYS A 48 -9.72 -1.85 2.11
N TRP A 49 -9.34 -3.03 2.62
CA TRP A 49 -8.49 -3.99 1.93
C TRP A 49 -8.83 -5.42 2.35
N GLY A 50 -8.42 -6.39 1.52
CA GLY A 50 -8.69 -7.82 1.71
C GLY A 50 -9.70 -8.38 0.70
N LYS A 51 -10.15 -9.62 0.93
CA LYS A 51 -11.07 -10.35 0.04
C LYS A 51 -12.42 -9.62 -0.12
N ARG A 52 -13.06 -9.26 1.00
CA ARG A 52 -14.35 -8.56 1.00
C ARG A 52 -14.30 -7.23 0.24
N ALA A 53 -13.21 -6.47 0.39
CA ALA A 53 -13.01 -5.22 -0.35
C ALA A 53 -12.87 -5.44 -1.87
N ARG A 54 -12.23 -6.54 -2.28
CA ARG A 54 -12.06 -6.90 -3.69
C ARG A 54 -13.40 -7.35 -4.31
N GLU A 55 -14.14 -8.21 -3.61
CA GLU A 55 -15.45 -8.69 -4.05
C GLU A 55 -16.47 -7.54 -4.16
N ASP A 56 -16.48 -6.63 -3.18
CA ASP A 56 -17.29 -5.42 -3.22
C ASP A 56 -16.93 -4.56 -4.44
N ARG A 57 -15.64 -4.33 -4.68
CA ARG A 57 -15.20 -3.59 -5.88
C ARG A 57 -15.64 -4.27 -7.17
N GLU A 58 -15.42 -5.57 -7.34
CA GLU A 58 -15.79 -6.30 -8.56
C GLU A 58 -17.32 -6.30 -8.79
N LYS A 59 -18.13 -6.30 -7.72
CA LYS A 59 -19.59 -6.26 -7.81
C LYS A 59 -20.14 -4.88 -8.23
N TYR A 60 -19.49 -3.80 -7.81
CA TYR A 60 -20.05 -2.44 -7.95
C TYR A 60 -19.29 -1.54 -8.93
N ASP A 61 -18.04 -1.84 -9.25
CA ASP A 61 -17.19 -1.13 -10.23
C ASP A 61 -17.37 -1.73 -11.64
N TRP A 62 -18.63 -1.83 -12.12
CA TRP A 62 -18.97 -2.45 -13.41
C TRP A 62 -18.99 -1.47 -14.58
N LEU A 63 -19.14 -0.17 -14.33
CA LEU A 63 -19.10 0.90 -15.33
C LEU A 63 -18.33 2.08 -14.78
N ARG A 64 -17.47 2.66 -15.61
CA ARG A 64 -16.68 3.84 -15.25
C ARG A 64 -16.79 4.89 -16.33
N GLU A 65 -17.34 6.04 -15.95
CA GLU A 65 -17.45 7.17 -16.84
C GLU A 65 -16.07 7.75 -17.14
N VAL A 66 -15.74 7.87 -18.43
CA VAL A 66 -14.53 8.52 -18.91
C VAL A 66 -14.85 9.93 -19.37
N LYS A 67 -13.95 10.88 -19.09
CA LYS A 67 -14.07 12.24 -19.63
C LYS A 67 -13.85 12.22 -21.15
N PRO A 68 -14.44 13.15 -21.92
CA PRO A 68 -14.21 13.25 -23.36
C PRO A 68 -12.73 13.43 -23.75
N SER A 69 -11.92 14.02 -22.86
CA SER A 69 -10.47 14.20 -23.03
C SER A 69 -9.63 12.99 -22.62
N TYR A 70 -10.25 11.84 -22.33
CA TYR A 70 -9.52 10.64 -21.95
C TYR A 70 -8.72 10.12 -23.16
N VAL A 71 -7.39 10.15 -23.02
CA VAL A 71 -6.47 9.55 -23.99
C VAL A 71 -6.01 8.23 -23.39
N PRO A 72 -6.41 7.08 -23.97
CA PRO A 72 -5.94 5.80 -23.49
C PRO A 72 -4.42 5.70 -23.64
N GLN A 73 -3.72 5.09 -22.68
CA GLN A 73 -2.25 4.96 -22.75
C GLN A 73 -1.79 3.98 -23.83
N GLU A 74 -2.68 3.14 -24.36
CA GLU A 74 -2.38 2.17 -25.41
C GLU A 74 -3.56 2.05 -26.40
N SER A 75 -3.28 1.56 -27.61
CA SER A 75 -4.25 1.24 -28.65
C SER A 75 -5.30 0.23 -28.15
N GLY A 76 -6.53 0.70 -27.89
CA GLY A 76 -7.63 -0.07 -27.30
C GLY A 76 -7.77 0.07 -25.78
N GLY A 77 -7.20 1.13 -25.18
CA GLY A 77 -7.07 1.25 -23.73
C GLY A 77 -8.39 1.31 -22.97
N ASP A 78 -8.46 0.42 -21.99
CA ASP A 78 -9.53 0.26 -21.02
C ASP A 78 -9.13 0.99 -19.71
N PRO A 79 -9.98 1.90 -19.19
CA PRO A 79 -9.76 2.57 -17.90
C PRO A 79 -9.43 1.62 -16.74
N PHE A 80 -9.99 0.41 -16.74
CA PHE A 80 -9.71 -0.59 -15.72
C PHE A 80 -8.27 -1.12 -15.81
N LEU A 81 -7.74 -1.28 -17.02
CA LEU A 81 -6.37 -1.74 -17.25
C LEU A 81 -5.35 -0.67 -16.88
N ASP A 82 -5.62 0.59 -17.17
CA ASP A 82 -4.72 1.71 -16.85
C ASP A 82 -4.57 1.90 -15.33
N ASP A 83 -5.66 1.79 -14.56
CA ASP A 83 -5.60 1.77 -13.09
C ASP A 83 -4.75 0.61 -12.55
N ARG A 84 -4.88 -0.57 -13.16
CA ARG A 84 -4.10 -1.76 -12.77
C ARG A 84 -2.62 -1.55 -13.04
N ARG A 85 -2.25 -0.95 -14.19
CA ARG A 85 -0.87 -0.58 -14.52
C ARG A 85 -0.32 0.45 -13.57
N ALA A 86 -1.08 1.51 -13.27
CA ALA A 86 -0.68 2.53 -12.30
C ALA A 86 -0.45 1.93 -10.91
N LYS A 87 -1.29 0.98 -10.48
CA LYS A 87 -1.09 0.22 -9.24
C LYS A 87 0.19 -0.60 -9.29
N GLN A 88 0.44 -1.33 -10.38
CA GLN A 88 1.66 -2.13 -10.53
C GLN A 88 2.92 -1.26 -10.47
N ALA A 89 2.95 -0.14 -11.20
CA ALA A 89 4.07 0.78 -11.17
C ALA A 89 4.35 1.33 -9.76
N ARG A 90 3.30 1.64 -8.98
CA ARG A 90 3.45 2.05 -7.57
C ARG A 90 4.06 0.94 -6.71
N LEU A 91 3.64 -0.31 -6.91
CA LEU A 91 4.18 -1.47 -6.19
C LEU A 91 5.65 -1.74 -6.56
N ASP A 92 6.00 -1.60 -7.83
CA ASP A 92 7.39 -1.77 -8.29
C ASP A 92 8.31 -0.70 -7.68
N VAL A 93 7.85 0.55 -7.62
CA VAL A 93 8.57 1.64 -6.95
C VAL A 93 8.72 1.36 -5.45
N GLN A 94 7.67 0.84 -4.80
CA GLN A 94 7.74 0.45 -3.38
C GLN A 94 8.79 -0.66 -3.17
N LYS A 95 8.79 -1.70 -4.02
CA LYS A 95 9.76 -2.79 -3.95
C LYS A 95 11.19 -2.30 -4.13
N LYS A 96 11.45 -1.43 -5.13
CA LYS A 96 12.76 -0.80 -5.34
C LYS A 96 13.23 0.00 -4.11
N LYS A 97 12.33 0.73 -3.46
CA LYS A 97 12.62 1.48 -2.22
C LYS A 97 12.94 0.54 -1.05
N GLU A 98 12.21 -0.56 -0.93
CA GLU A 98 12.46 -1.59 0.08
C GLU A 98 13.84 -2.24 -0.11
N GLU A 99 14.17 -2.66 -1.33
CA GLU A 99 15.49 -3.22 -1.69
C GLU A 99 16.61 -2.22 -1.41
N HIS A 100 16.43 -0.94 -1.77
CA HIS A 100 17.40 0.10 -1.45
C HIS A 100 17.60 0.28 0.07
N ASN A 101 16.54 0.23 0.87
CA ASN A 101 16.65 0.30 2.33
C ASN A 101 17.36 -0.94 2.91
N LYS A 102 17.09 -2.14 2.38
CA LYS A 102 17.78 -3.38 2.76
C LYS A 102 19.27 -3.37 2.41
N ARG A 103 19.65 -2.80 1.26
CA ARG A 103 21.07 -2.64 0.89
C ARG A 103 21.81 -1.63 1.77
N ARG A 104 21.09 -0.67 2.35
CA ARG A 104 21.64 0.36 3.26
C ARG A 104 21.69 -0.10 4.72
N SER A 105 21.02 -1.20 5.05
CA SER A 105 20.96 -1.76 6.41
C SER A 105 22.07 -2.75 6.65
#